data_AF-A0A925RSF2-F1
#
_entry.id   AF-A0A925RSF2-F1
#
_cell.length_a   1.000
_cell.length_b   1.000
_cell.length_c   1.000
_cell.angle_alpha   90.00
_cell.angle_beta   90.00
_cell.angle_gamma   90.00
#
_symmetry.space_group_name_H-M   'P 1'
#
loop_
_entity.id
_entity.type
_entity.pdbx_description
1 polymer ?
#
loop_
_entity_poly.entity_id
_entity_poly.type
_entity_poly.pdbx_seq_one_letter_code
_entity_poly.pdbx_strand_id
1 'polypeptide(L)'
;MQYFPIFLNLANQPVLVVGGGAVGARKIELLLKSGAQVTVVAPTLNANVAALVSRGAVKHLAEEFRPGHLDGMRLAIAATSRQAVNAWVAHQADVRSIPVNVVDDRELSRFIMPAIVDRSPVIVAVSSGGDAPVLTRRLREKLEAFLPTRIGALAQFAGGLRSKVKNRIGDPRSRRKFWERFFDGPAAADVLAGREDQAMNSAEQSLRAASEQQDSIEWRGEVALVGAGPGDPGLLTLRALRVLQNADVIFYDRLVSGEVLALARRDAEMISVGKAAGCAPIPQTQINKLLVEHALAGKRVVRLKGGDPFIFGRGGEELEELARNGIRFEVVPGITAAAGCAAYAGIPLTHREHAQTLTFVTGHNKDAAIADNLDWVALARPSQTVVFYMGLHALPKILARLREHGAPESRAAAVIEHGTQSTQRVILGTLADLESRVGEAGVSSPALLIVGEVTRLHETLHWFNSTAAREHLDQQVGRLVGQRVDLAG
;
A
#
# COMPACT_ATOMS: atom_id res chain seq x y z
N MET A 1 -2.02 -14.55 -8.78
CA MET A 1 -0.72 -13.97 -9.22
C MET A 1 -0.16 -14.87 -10.31
N GLN A 2 0.00 -14.36 -11.54
CA GLN A 2 0.37 -15.19 -12.72
C GLN A 2 1.88 -15.45 -12.83
N TYR A 3 2.72 -14.50 -12.40
CA TYR A 3 4.18 -14.63 -12.39
C TYR A 3 4.73 -14.50 -10.97
N PHE A 4 5.72 -15.33 -10.63
CA PHE A 4 6.43 -15.25 -9.36
C PHE A 4 7.73 -14.44 -9.52
N PRO A 5 7.87 -13.26 -8.88
CA PRO A 5 9.04 -12.41 -9.05
C PRO A 5 10.25 -12.96 -8.29
N ILE A 6 11.31 -13.28 -9.01
CA ILE A 6 12.60 -13.76 -8.47
C ILE A 6 13.77 -13.02 -9.11
N PHE A 7 14.89 -12.94 -8.39
CA PHE A 7 16.17 -12.50 -8.93
C PHE A 7 17.07 -13.72 -9.11
N LEU A 8 17.53 -13.93 -10.34
CA LEU A 8 18.44 -15.02 -10.69
C LEU A 8 19.88 -14.54 -10.59
N ASN A 9 20.72 -15.30 -9.87
CA ASN A 9 22.16 -15.10 -9.93
C ASN A 9 22.72 -15.78 -11.19
N LEU A 10 23.08 -14.97 -12.19
CA LEU A 10 23.63 -15.43 -13.46
C LEU A 10 25.15 -15.28 -13.54
N ALA A 11 25.84 -14.91 -12.45
CA ALA A 11 27.28 -14.78 -12.44
C ALA A 11 27.94 -16.10 -12.87
N ASN A 12 28.73 -16.04 -13.94
CA ASN A 12 29.41 -17.18 -14.57
C ASN A 12 28.47 -18.31 -15.02
N GLN A 13 27.17 -18.05 -15.20
CA GLN A 13 26.22 -19.05 -15.68
C GLN A 13 26.06 -18.98 -17.21
N PRO A 14 25.97 -20.12 -17.91
CA PRO A 14 25.77 -20.16 -19.36
C PRO A 14 24.34 -19.75 -19.73
N VAL A 15 24.22 -18.78 -20.63
CA VAL A 15 22.94 -18.25 -21.12
C VAL A 15 22.95 -18.19 -22.65
N LEU A 16 21.87 -18.66 -23.26
CA LEU A 16 21.70 -18.65 -24.71
C LEU A 16 20.85 -17.46 -25.16
N VAL A 17 21.29 -16.75 -26.20
CA VAL A 17 20.48 -15.78 -26.94
C VAL A 17 20.42 -16.21 -28.40
N VAL A 18 19.22 -16.47 -28.90
CA VAL A 18 18.98 -16.80 -30.31
C VAL A 18 18.52 -15.53 -31.04
N GLY A 19 19.38 -15.00 -31.92
CA GLY A 19 19.14 -13.75 -32.65
C GLY A 19 20.16 -12.65 -32.37
N GLY A 20 20.84 -12.19 -33.42
CA GLY A 20 21.90 -11.18 -33.38
C GLY A 20 21.46 -9.76 -33.77
N GLY A 21 20.15 -9.50 -33.86
CA GLY A 21 19.59 -8.20 -34.24
C GLY A 21 19.56 -7.18 -33.09
N ALA A 22 18.97 -6.00 -33.34
CA ALA A 22 18.86 -4.93 -32.34
C ALA A 22 18.07 -5.31 -31.07
N VAL A 23 17.08 -6.20 -31.21
CA VAL A 23 16.35 -6.77 -30.08
C VAL A 23 17.27 -7.66 -29.23
N GLY A 24 17.97 -8.60 -29.86
CA GLY A 24 18.95 -9.46 -29.19
C GLY A 24 20.05 -8.67 -28.48
N ALA A 25 20.60 -7.63 -29.14
CA ALA A 25 21.63 -6.75 -28.57
C ALA A 25 21.23 -6.18 -27.19
N ARG A 26 20.02 -5.63 -27.08
CA ARG A 26 19.50 -5.07 -25.81
C ARG A 26 19.39 -6.13 -24.69
N LYS A 27 19.11 -7.38 -25.05
CA LYS A 27 19.01 -8.48 -24.09
C LYS A 27 20.40 -8.96 -23.65
N ILE A 28 21.33 -9.07 -24.59
CA ILE A 28 22.72 -9.42 -24.34
C ILE A 28 23.37 -8.43 -23.37
N GLU A 29 23.20 -7.12 -23.59
CA GLU A 29 23.76 -6.09 -22.70
C GLU A 29 23.29 -6.25 -21.24
N LEU A 30 22.00 -6.54 -21.02
CA LEU A 30 21.47 -6.74 -19.68
C LEU A 30 22.02 -8.02 -19.04
N LEU A 31 22.10 -9.12 -19.79
CA LEU A 31 22.65 -10.39 -19.31
C LEU A 31 24.13 -10.25 -18.93
N LEU A 32 24.93 -9.52 -19.73
CA LEU A 32 26.33 -9.24 -19.42
C LEU A 32 26.49 -8.44 -18.13
N LYS A 33 25.62 -7.46 -17.86
CA LYS A 33 25.62 -6.72 -16.57
C LYS A 33 25.40 -7.62 -15.36
N SER A 34 24.70 -8.75 -15.53
CA SER A 34 24.51 -9.76 -14.48
C SER A 34 25.67 -10.76 -14.34
N GLY A 35 26.72 -10.63 -15.16
CA GLY A 35 27.88 -11.54 -15.16
C GLY A 35 27.64 -12.87 -15.89
N ALA A 36 26.61 -12.96 -16.73
CA ALA A 36 26.30 -14.17 -17.49
C ALA A 36 27.35 -14.48 -18.57
N GLN A 37 27.61 -15.77 -18.80
CA GLN A 37 28.37 -16.25 -19.94
C GLN A 37 27.43 -16.39 -21.14
N VAL A 38 27.34 -15.34 -21.94
CA VAL A 38 26.38 -15.28 -23.04
C VAL A 38 26.93 -15.96 -24.29
N THR A 39 26.16 -16.90 -24.83
CA THR A 39 26.35 -17.47 -26.17
C THR A 39 25.24 -16.96 -27.09
N VAL A 40 25.62 -16.36 -28.22
CA VAL A 40 24.70 -15.89 -29.25
C VAL A 40 24.72 -16.84 -30.43
N VAL A 41 23.54 -17.37 -30.79
CA VAL A 41 23.34 -18.15 -32.02
C VAL A 41 22.60 -17.29 -33.03
N ALA A 42 23.27 -16.93 -34.12
CA ALA A 42 22.67 -16.19 -35.21
C ALA A 42 23.54 -16.27 -36.47
N PRO A 43 22.96 -16.43 -37.68
CA PRO A 43 23.72 -16.40 -38.93
C PRO A 43 24.45 -15.07 -39.15
N THR A 44 23.83 -13.97 -38.73
CA THR A 44 24.36 -12.60 -38.89
C THR A 44 24.19 -11.81 -37.59
N LEU A 45 25.14 -10.91 -37.34
CA LEU A 45 25.13 -10.00 -36.19
C LEU A 45 24.96 -8.55 -36.64
N ASN A 46 24.31 -7.74 -35.81
CA ASN A 46 24.40 -6.29 -35.95
C ASN A 46 25.75 -5.77 -35.41
N ALA A 47 26.05 -4.49 -35.66
CA ALA A 47 27.31 -3.86 -35.26
C ALA A 47 27.58 -3.94 -33.75
N ASN A 48 26.54 -3.76 -32.91
CA ASN A 48 26.70 -3.79 -31.44
C ASN A 48 27.11 -5.17 -30.94
N VAL A 49 26.44 -6.24 -31.40
CA VAL A 49 26.77 -7.61 -30.97
C VAL A 49 28.11 -8.05 -31.56
N ALA A 50 28.41 -7.69 -32.81
CA ALA A 50 29.73 -7.96 -33.40
C ALA A 50 30.86 -7.33 -32.58
N ALA A 51 30.70 -6.08 -32.11
CA ALA A 51 31.69 -5.42 -31.26
C ALA A 51 31.90 -6.13 -29.90
N LEU A 52 30.84 -6.69 -29.31
CA LEU A 52 30.94 -7.49 -28.08
C LEU A 52 31.71 -8.80 -28.31
N VAL A 53 31.49 -9.45 -29.44
CA VAL A 53 32.21 -10.67 -29.83
C VAL A 53 33.70 -10.38 -30.07
N SER A 54 34.03 -9.31 -30.79
CA SER A 54 35.43 -8.92 -31.04
C SER A 54 36.23 -8.61 -29.76
N ARG A 55 35.55 -8.18 -28.70
CA ARG A 55 36.15 -7.92 -27.38
C ARG A 55 36.16 -9.15 -26.46
N GLY A 56 35.70 -10.31 -26.95
CA GLY A 56 35.62 -11.55 -26.18
C GLY A 56 34.55 -11.56 -25.08
N ALA A 57 33.61 -10.61 -25.08
CA ALA A 57 32.56 -10.53 -24.05
C ALA A 57 31.44 -11.57 -24.26
N VAL A 58 31.28 -12.08 -25.49
CA VAL A 58 30.19 -12.97 -25.90
C VAL A 58 30.74 -14.03 -26.85
N LYS A 59 30.30 -15.28 -26.69
CA LYS A 59 30.58 -16.35 -27.66
C LYS A 59 29.56 -16.28 -28.80
N HIS A 60 30.01 -16.25 -30.05
CA HIS A 60 29.13 -16.27 -31.22
C HIS A 60 29.21 -17.60 -31.96
N LEU A 61 28.05 -18.15 -32.29
CA LEU A 61 27.87 -19.28 -33.19
C LEU A 61 27.16 -18.78 -34.45
N ALA A 62 27.91 -18.68 -35.54
CA ALA A 62 27.48 -18.13 -36.83
C ALA A 62 26.65 -19.16 -37.64
N GLU A 63 25.54 -19.61 -37.08
CA GLU A 63 24.68 -20.64 -37.67
C GLU A 63 23.21 -20.46 -37.28
N GLU A 64 22.32 -21.24 -37.91
CA GLU A 64 20.93 -21.34 -37.48
C GLU A 64 20.79 -22.15 -36.19
N PHE A 65 19.74 -21.86 -35.42
CA PHE A 65 19.48 -22.54 -34.15
C PHE A 65 19.24 -24.04 -34.33
N ARG A 66 19.89 -24.84 -33.48
CA ARG A 66 19.69 -26.29 -33.37
C ARG A 66 19.41 -26.64 -31.91
N PRO A 67 18.59 -27.67 -31.62
CA PRO A 67 18.24 -28.04 -30.24
C PRO A 67 19.44 -28.25 -29.30
N GLY A 68 20.56 -28.77 -29.81
CA GLY A 68 21.77 -28.99 -29.01
C GLY A 68 22.44 -27.72 -28.48
N HIS A 69 22.10 -26.53 -29.01
CA HIS A 69 22.60 -25.25 -28.48
C HIS A 69 22.03 -24.92 -27.09
N LEU A 70 20.92 -25.54 -26.70
CA LEU A 70 20.33 -25.38 -25.37
C LEU A 70 21.00 -26.26 -24.31
N ASP A 71 21.80 -27.23 -24.72
CA ASP A 71 22.36 -28.20 -23.78
C ASP A 71 23.33 -27.51 -22.81
N GLY A 72 23.10 -27.72 -21.51
CA GLY A 72 23.85 -27.10 -20.43
C GLY A 72 23.52 -25.63 -20.15
N MET A 73 22.58 -25.02 -20.87
CA MET A 73 22.19 -23.62 -20.66
C MET A 73 21.27 -23.47 -19.45
N ARG A 74 21.42 -22.38 -18.70
CA ARG A 74 20.59 -22.07 -17.51
C ARG A 74 19.37 -21.21 -17.84
N LEU A 75 19.42 -20.50 -18.96
CA LEU A 75 18.40 -19.57 -19.41
C LEU A 75 18.52 -19.40 -20.93
N ALA A 76 17.39 -19.20 -21.61
CA ALA A 76 17.36 -18.91 -23.04
C ALA A 76 16.52 -17.66 -23.35
N ILE A 77 16.93 -16.90 -24.36
CA ILE A 77 16.16 -15.80 -24.94
C ILE A 77 16.03 -16.00 -26.44
N ALA A 78 14.80 -16.05 -26.94
CA ALA A 78 14.51 -16.05 -28.37
C ALA A 78 14.17 -14.62 -28.83
N ALA A 79 15.05 -14.04 -29.64
CA ALA A 79 14.99 -12.64 -30.07
C ALA A 79 15.23 -12.50 -31.58
N THR A 80 14.64 -13.39 -32.38
CA THR A 80 14.71 -13.35 -33.84
C THR A 80 13.48 -12.65 -34.43
N SER A 81 13.59 -12.21 -35.69
CA SER A 81 12.44 -11.73 -36.48
C SER A 81 11.58 -12.86 -37.05
N ARG A 82 11.98 -14.13 -36.91
CA ARG A 82 11.27 -15.30 -37.43
C ARG A 82 10.47 -15.96 -36.31
N GLN A 83 9.16 -15.75 -36.27
CA GLN A 83 8.29 -16.31 -35.23
C GLN A 83 8.39 -17.84 -35.14
N ALA A 84 8.50 -18.55 -36.27
CA ALA A 84 8.67 -20.01 -36.28
C ALA A 84 9.95 -20.47 -35.55
N VAL A 85 11.06 -19.72 -35.69
CA VAL A 85 12.31 -20.02 -34.97
C VAL A 85 12.14 -19.75 -33.48
N ASN A 86 11.47 -18.65 -33.12
CA ASN A 86 11.22 -18.31 -31.72
C ASN A 86 10.35 -19.38 -31.03
N ALA A 87 9.28 -19.85 -31.68
CA ALA A 87 8.44 -20.94 -31.20
C ALA A 87 9.20 -22.26 -31.08
N TRP A 88 10.08 -22.54 -32.03
CA TRP A 88 10.94 -23.73 -31.98
C TRP A 88 11.92 -23.69 -30.81
N VAL A 89 12.57 -22.54 -30.56
CA VAL A 89 13.44 -22.34 -29.39
C VAL A 89 12.65 -22.54 -28.10
N ALA A 90 11.46 -21.95 -28.00
CA ALA A 90 10.61 -22.06 -26.81
C ALA A 90 10.22 -23.51 -26.52
N HIS A 91 9.73 -24.23 -27.53
CA HIS A 91 9.38 -25.64 -27.41
C HIS A 91 10.58 -26.50 -26.97
N GLN A 92 11.75 -26.30 -27.58
CA GLN A 92 12.95 -27.07 -27.24
C GLN A 92 13.51 -26.74 -25.86
N ALA A 93 13.33 -25.51 -25.38
CA ALA A 93 13.70 -25.10 -24.03
C ALA A 93 12.75 -25.70 -22.99
N ASP A 94 11.45 -25.73 -23.26
CA ASP A 94 10.44 -26.37 -22.41
C ASP A 94 10.73 -27.86 -22.20
N VAL A 95 11.03 -28.60 -23.28
CA VAL A 95 11.40 -30.03 -23.21
C VAL A 95 12.60 -30.27 -22.28
N ARG A 96 13.50 -29.29 -22.13
CA ARG A 96 14.70 -29.37 -21.28
C ARG A 96 14.53 -28.73 -19.90
N SER A 97 13.33 -28.25 -19.56
CA SER A 97 13.07 -27.44 -18.35
C SER A 97 13.98 -26.20 -18.24
N ILE A 98 14.36 -25.61 -19.37
CA ILE A 98 15.16 -24.38 -19.41
C ILE A 98 14.21 -23.18 -19.49
N PRO A 99 14.26 -22.23 -18.54
CA PRO A 99 13.46 -21.03 -18.62
C PRO A 99 13.78 -20.23 -19.89
N VAL A 100 12.74 -19.98 -20.69
CA VAL A 100 12.85 -19.25 -21.95
C VAL A 100 12.00 -17.98 -21.93
N ASN A 101 12.55 -16.90 -22.46
CA ASN A 101 11.80 -15.69 -22.80
C ASN A 101 11.80 -15.52 -24.32
N VAL A 102 10.60 -15.49 -24.90
CA VAL A 102 10.42 -15.10 -26.30
C VAL A 102 10.08 -13.62 -26.32
N VAL A 103 10.87 -12.84 -27.04
CA VAL A 103 10.63 -11.40 -27.10
C VAL A 103 9.34 -11.13 -27.87
N ASP A 104 8.50 -10.27 -27.29
CA ASP A 104 7.18 -9.87 -27.79
C ASP A 104 6.13 -10.99 -27.90
N ASP A 105 6.39 -12.18 -27.32
CA ASP A 105 5.43 -13.29 -27.24
C ASP A 105 5.36 -13.85 -25.81
N ARG A 106 4.22 -13.64 -25.16
CA ARG A 106 4.02 -14.06 -23.76
C ARG A 106 3.60 -15.50 -23.62
N GLU A 107 2.86 -16.04 -24.60
CA GLU A 107 2.32 -17.39 -24.53
C GLU A 107 3.44 -18.43 -24.60
N LEU A 108 4.45 -18.13 -25.43
CA LEU A 108 5.66 -18.94 -25.58
C LEU A 108 6.70 -18.69 -24.48
N SER A 109 6.52 -17.69 -23.63
CA SER A 109 7.47 -17.34 -22.57
C SER A 109 7.18 -18.10 -21.27
N ARG A 110 8.23 -18.54 -20.58
CA ARG A 110 8.16 -19.08 -19.20
C ARG A 110 8.59 -18.07 -18.14
N PHE A 111 9.22 -16.99 -18.56
CA PHE A 111 9.45 -15.82 -17.74
C PHE A 111 9.35 -14.54 -18.57
N ILE A 112 9.13 -13.42 -17.90
CA ILE A 112 9.10 -12.09 -18.50
C ILE A 112 10.28 -11.27 -18.01
N MET A 113 10.79 -10.40 -18.86
CA MET A 113 11.80 -9.42 -18.47
C MET A 113 11.12 -8.14 -17.98
N PRO A 114 11.26 -7.79 -16.68
CA PRO A 114 10.66 -6.58 -16.13
C PRO A 114 11.41 -5.33 -16.60
N ALA A 115 10.81 -4.17 -16.37
CA ALA A 115 11.55 -2.92 -16.31
C ALA A 115 12.40 -2.91 -15.04
N ILE A 116 13.70 -2.61 -15.17
CA ILE A 116 14.66 -2.72 -14.07
C ILE A 116 15.21 -1.33 -13.74
N VAL A 117 15.19 -0.99 -12.45
CA VAL A 117 15.99 0.12 -11.89
C VAL A 117 17.16 -0.51 -11.16
N ASP A 118 18.35 -0.26 -11.70
CA ASP A 118 19.60 -0.81 -11.16
C ASP A 118 20.35 0.26 -10.35
N ARG A 119 20.51 -0.03 -9.05
CA ARG A 119 21.39 0.67 -8.10
C ARG A 119 22.16 -0.38 -7.30
N SER A 120 22.72 -1.37 -8.00
CA SER A 120 23.35 -2.56 -7.44
C SER A 120 24.17 -2.27 -6.18
N PRO A 121 23.99 -3.07 -5.10
CA PRO A 121 23.19 -4.29 -5.02
C PRO A 121 21.68 -4.06 -4.83
N VAL A 122 21.19 -2.82 -4.80
CA VAL A 122 19.75 -2.53 -4.71
C VAL A 122 19.14 -2.54 -6.11
N ILE A 123 18.24 -3.49 -6.37
CA ILE A 123 17.58 -3.65 -7.67
C ILE A 123 16.07 -3.64 -7.47
N VAL A 124 15.36 -2.89 -8.30
CA VAL A 124 13.89 -2.88 -8.35
C VAL A 124 13.43 -3.35 -9.71
N ALA A 125 12.51 -4.32 -9.73
CA ALA A 125 11.88 -4.82 -10.94
C ALA A 125 10.39 -4.47 -10.95
N VAL A 126 9.92 -3.90 -12.06
CA VAL A 126 8.52 -3.53 -12.28
C VAL A 126 7.98 -4.28 -13.48
N SER A 127 6.81 -4.90 -13.34
CA SER A 127 6.13 -5.58 -14.44
C SER A 127 4.61 -5.47 -14.29
N SER A 128 3.92 -5.41 -15.44
CA SER A 128 2.46 -5.50 -15.56
C SER A 128 2.02 -6.86 -16.12
N GLY A 129 2.87 -7.90 -16.05
CA GLY A 129 2.65 -9.13 -16.83
C GLY A 129 2.73 -8.91 -18.34
N GLY A 130 3.15 -7.69 -18.74
CA GLY A 130 3.16 -7.15 -20.09
C GLY A 130 1.90 -6.36 -20.48
N ASP A 131 0.81 -6.38 -19.70
CA ASP A 131 -0.49 -5.78 -20.08
C ASP A 131 -0.43 -4.28 -20.31
N ALA A 132 0.48 -3.59 -19.61
CA ALA A 132 0.62 -2.14 -19.70
C ALA A 132 2.10 -1.72 -19.75
N PRO A 133 2.81 -1.92 -20.88
CA PRO A 133 4.24 -1.60 -21.00
C PRO A 133 4.54 -0.11 -20.76
N VAL A 134 3.62 0.77 -21.18
CA VAL A 134 3.75 2.22 -20.97
C VAL A 134 3.64 2.59 -19.49
N LEU A 135 2.72 1.96 -18.75
CA LEU A 135 2.60 2.16 -17.30
C LEU A 135 3.86 1.67 -16.58
N THR A 136 4.34 0.47 -16.94
CA THR A 136 5.57 -0.11 -16.40
C THR A 136 6.78 0.82 -16.62
N ARG A 137 6.89 1.44 -17.80
CA ARG A 137 7.92 2.44 -18.09
C ARG A 137 7.80 3.68 -17.22
N ARG A 138 6.61 4.25 -17.06
CA ARG A 138 6.38 5.43 -16.21
C ARG A 138 6.70 5.15 -14.73
N LEU A 139 6.36 3.96 -14.24
CA LEU A 139 6.70 3.53 -12.88
C LEU A 139 8.22 3.41 -12.69
N ARG A 140 8.92 2.79 -13.67
CA ARG A 140 10.39 2.73 -13.67
C ARG A 140 11.00 4.14 -13.61
N GLU A 141 10.54 5.07 -14.45
CA GLU A 141 11.04 6.45 -14.48
C GLU A 141 10.84 7.17 -13.13
N LYS A 142 9.67 7.01 -12.50
CA LYS A 142 9.42 7.55 -11.15
C LYS A 142 10.35 6.95 -10.09
N LEU A 143 10.58 5.63 -10.13
CA LEU A 143 11.49 4.96 -9.21
C LEU A 143 12.94 5.37 -9.42
N GLU A 144 13.37 5.56 -10.67
CA GLU A 144 14.71 6.07 -11.00
C GLU A 144 14.95 7.48 -10.44
N ALA A 145 13.94 8.34 -10.49
CA ALA A 145 14.00 9.68 -9.93
C ALA A 145 13.96 9.69 -8.38
N PHE A 146 13.22 8.76 -7.77
CA PHE A 146 13.05 8.69 -6.32
C PHE A 146 14.25 8.04 -5.61
N LEU A 147 14.87 7.01 -6.22
CA LEU A 147 15.96 6.27 -5.60
C LEU A 147 17.29 7.05 -5.65
N PRO A 148 17.94 7.32 -4.52
CA PRO A 148 19.24 7.98 -4.50
C PRO A 148 20.27 7.24 -5.35
N THR A 149 21.08 7.98 -6.11
CA THR A 149 22.11 7.40 -7.00
C THR A 149 23.11 6.50 -6.25
N ARG A 150 23.47 6.86 -5.01
CA ARG A 150 24.41 6.12 -4.16
C ARG A 150 23.75 5.12 -3.19
N ILE A 151 22.48 4.78 -3.37
CA ILE A 151 21.80 3.81 -2.48
C ILE A 151 22.48 2.42 -2.48
N GLY A 152 23.13 2.04 -3.59
CA GLY A 152 23.95 0.83 -3.65
C GLY A 152 25.16 0.87 -2.70
N ALA A 153 25.84 2.02 -2.61
CA ALA A 153 26.94 2.21 -1.66
C ALA A 153 26.45 2.13 -0.21
N LEU A 154 25.28 2.70 0.09
CA LEU A 154 24.65 2.58 1.41
C LEU A 154 24.36 1.11 1.78
N ALA A 155 23.83 0.32 0.84
CA ALA A 155 23.58 -1.10 1.06
C ALA A 155 24.86 -1.90 1.29
N GLN A 156 25.93 -1.63 0.52
CA GLN A 156 27.24 -2.27 0.70
C GLN A 156 27.87 -1.91 2.05
N PHE A 157 27.81 -0.63 2.42
CA PHE A 157 28.31 -0.13 3.70
C PHE A 157 27.58 -0.80 4.88
N ALA A 158 26.25 -0.85 4.85
CA ALA A 158 25.45 -1.58 5.83
C ALA A 158 25.81 -3.09 5.87
N GLY A 159 26.04 -3.69 4.70
CA GLY A 159 26.52 -5.08 4.59
C GLY A 159 27.84 -5.32 5.33
N GLY A 160 28.83 -4.44 5.17
CA GLY A 160 30.12 -4.51 5.86
C GLY A 160 30.02 -4.35 7.38
N LEU A 161 29.05 -3.59 7.87
CA LEU A 161 28.79 -3.41 9.29
C LEU A 161 28.01 -4.58 9.93
N ARG A 162 27.36 -5.43 9.14
CA ARG A 162 26.45 -6.49 9.62
C ARG A 162 27.08 -7.42 10.65
N SER A 163 28.30 -7.87 10.43
CA SER A 163 29.00 -8.75 11.37
C SER A 163 29.37 -8.04 12.67
N LYS A 164 29.82 -6.78 12.62
CA LYS A 164 30.13 -5.96 13.81
C LYS A 164 28.88 -5.74 14.66
N VAL A 165 27.76 -5.41 14.01
CA VAL A 165 26.45 -5.21 14.67
C VAL A 165 25.95 -6.51 15.30
N LYS A 166 26.07 -7.64 14.59
CA LYS A 166 25.66 -8.96 15.11
C LYS A 166 26.47 -9.38 16.34
N ASN A 167 27.77 -9.08 16.36
CA ASN A 167 28.64 -9.45 17.48
C ASN A 167 28.43 -8.59 18.73
N ARG A 168 28.08 -7.32 18.57
CA ARG A 168 27.79 -6.42 19.71
C ARG A 168 26.35 -6.51 20.20
N ILE A 169 25.40 -6.64 19.28
CA ILE A 169 23.96 -6.65 19.59
C ILE A 169 23.43 -8.07 19.36
N GLY A 170 23.33 -8.86 20.43
CA GLY A 170 22.87 -10.23 20.41
C GLY A 170 21.37 -10.38 20.09
N ASP A 171 20.54 -9.43 20.56
CA ASP A 171 19.09 -9.45 20.34
C ASP A 171 18.70 -9.05 18.90
N PRO A 172 17.96 -9.90 18.15
CA PRO A 172 17.46 -9.56 16.82
C PRO A 172 16.64 -8.26 16.74
N ARG A 173 15.84 -7.93 17.75
CA ARG A 173 14.97 -6.74 17.72
C ARG A 173 15.78 -5.45 17.85
N SER A 174 16.75 -5.45 18.75
CA SER A 174 17.69 -4.36 18.96
C SER A 174 18.56 -4.12 17.73
N ARG A 175 18.99 -5.19 17.03
CA ARG A 175 19.66 -5.07 15.72
C ARG A 175 18.79 -4.38 14.68
N ARG A 176 17.51 -4.71 14.62
CA ARG A 176 16.59 -4.06 13.68
C ARG A 176 16.44 -2.58 13.96
N LYS A 177 16.22 -2.19 15.23
CA LYS A 177 16.12 -0.78 15.63
C LYS A 177 17.40 0.00 15.30
N PHE A 178 18.56 -0.63 15.50
CA PHE A 178 19.84 -0.06 15.07
C PHE A 178 19.83 0.22 13.57
N TRP A 179 19.41 -0.74 12.73
CA TRP A 179 19.36 -0.55 11.28
C TRP A 179 18.37 0.52 10.84
N GLU A 180 17.18 0.58 11.44
CA GLU A 180 16.21 1.64 11.15
C GLU A 180 16.78 3.02 11.49
N ARG A 181 17.37 3.19 12.69
CA ARG A 181 18.05 4.44 13.07
C ARG A 181 19.24 4.76 12.18
N PHE A 182 19.96 3.74 11.74
CA PHE A 182 21.10 3.90 10.83
C PHE A 182 20.64 4.44 9.46
N PHE A 183 19.63 3.83 8.86
CA PHE A 183 19.12 4.21 7.54
C PHE A 183 18.38 5.55 7.54
N ASP A 184 17.73 5.91 8.65
CA ASP A 184 17.06 7.20 8.84
C ASP A 184 18.00 8.29 9.44
N GLY A 185 19.27 7.97 9.68
CA GLY A 185 20.19 8.77 10.47
C GLY A 185 21.35 9.42 9.69
N PRO A 186 22.24 10.14 10.41
CA PRO A 186 23.35 10.87 9.80
C PRO A 186 24.33 9.96 9.06
N ALA A 187 24.55 8.74 9.54
CA ALA A 187 25.45 7.79 8.88
C ALA A 187 24.98 7.45 7.46
N ALA A 188 23.68 7.22 7.24
CA ALA A 188 23.16 7.00 5.90
C ALA A 188 23.25 8.25 5.02
N ALA A 189 22.98 9.44 5.58
CA ALA A 189 23.12 10.71 4.87
C ALA A 189 24.57 10.94 4.39
N ASP A 190 25.56 10.60 5.21
CA ASP A 190 26.97 10.72 4.86
C ASP A 190 27.39 9.75 3.75
N VAL A 191 26.94 8.49 3.77
CA VAL A 191 27.22 7.55 2.68
C VAL A 191 26.58 8.03 1.36
N LEU A 192 25.34 8.51 1.43
CA LEU A 192 24.63 9.02 0.25
C LEU A 192 25.29 10.29 -0.31
N ALA A 193 25.95 11.08 0.53
CA ALA A 193 26.74 12.24 0.11
C ALA A 193 28.20 11.91 -0.27
N GLY A 194 28.64 10.66 -0.10
CA GLY A 194 30.00 10.21 -0.40
C GLY A 194 31.06 10.58 0.64
N ARG A 195 30.67 10.86 1.88
CA ARG A 195 31.57 11.17 3.01
C ARG A 195 31.85 9.91 3.84
N GLU A 196 32.67 9.01 3.31
CA GLU A 196 32.86 7.66 3.87
C GLU A 196 33.44 7.65 5.30
N ASP A 197 34.42 8.51 5.59
CA ASP A 197 35.02 8.61 6.92
C ASP A 197 34.02 9.09 7.99
N GLN A 198 33.20 10.08 7.63
CA GLN A 198 32.16 10.62 8.53
C GLN A 198 31.07 9.58 8.77
N ALA A 199 30.66 8.86 7.72
CA ALA A 199 29.71 7.76 7.82
C ALA A 199 30.18 6.67 8.78
N MET A 200 31.46 6.27 8.73
CA MET A 200 32.03 5.29 9.65
C MET A 200 31.98 5.78 11.09
N ASN A 201 32.40 7.02 11.35
CA ASN A 201 32.36 7.61 12.68
C ASN A 201 30.94 7.66 13.26
N SER A 202 29.96 8.15 12.47
CA SER A 202 28.56 8.21 12.90
C SER A 202 27.94 6.81 13.11
N ALA A 203 28.31 5.83 12.29
CA ALA A 203 27.87 4.46 12.45
C ALA A 203 28.44 3.82 13.72
N GLU A 204 29.72 4.03 14.01
CA GLU A 204 30.36 3.53 15.22
C GLU A 204 29.78 4.17 16.49
N GLN A 205 29.54 5.48 16.48
CA GLN A 205 28.88 6.18 17.58
C GLN A 205 27.48 5.61 17.84
N SER A 206 26.69 5.42 16.77
CA SER A 206 25.36 4.82 16.85
C SER A 206 25.40 3.40 17.41
N LEU A 207 26.43 2.63 17.05
CA LEU A 207 26.62 1.26 17.51
C LEU A 207 27.06 1.20 18.98
N ARG A 208 27.91 2.12 19.44
CA ARG A 208 28.29 2.25 20.86
C ARG A 208 27.08 2.59 21.72
N ALA A 209 26.33 3.63 21.32
CA ALA A 209 25.11 4.03 22.02
C ALA A 209 24.06 2.91 22.10
N ALA A 210 23.91 2.11 21.03
CA ALA A 210 23.00 0.97 21.02
C ALA A 210 23.46 -0.18 21.93
N SER A 211 24.78 -0.40 22.07
CA SER A 211 25.36 -1.43 22.93
C SER A 211 25.30 -1.04 24.41
N GLU A 212 25.53 0.23 24.74
CA GLU A 212 25.47 0.75 26.12
C GLU A 212 24.01 0.81 26.66
N GLN A 213 23.04 1.03 25.78
CA GLN A 213 21.60 0.93 26.10
C GLN A 213 21.11 -0.51 26.30
N GLN A 214 21.96 -1.52 26.06
CA GLN A 214 21.61 -2.93 26.17
C GLN A 214 21.70 -3.45 27.62
N ASP A 215 22.52 -2.81 28.46
CA ASP A 215 22.77 -3.22 29.85
C ASP A 215 21.89 -2.51 30.90
N SER A 216 21.09 -1.51 30.52
CA SER A 216 20.41 -0.61 31.49
C SER A 216 18.92 -0.32 31.25
N ILE A 217 18.28 -0.89 30.22
CA ILE A 217 16.86 -0.63 29.95
C ILE A 217 16.12 -1.95 29.74
N GLU A 218 15.24 -2.33 30.67
CA GLU A 218 14.13 -3.25 30.36
C GLU A 218 13.33 -2.64 29.21
N TRP A 219 13.63 -3.07 27.99
CA TRP A 219 13.04 -2.50 26.78
C TRP A 219 11.57 -2.88 26.68
N ARG A 220 10.71 -2.06 27.30
CA ARG A 220 9.27 -2.11 27.07
C ARG A 220 8.98 -1.71 25.62
N GLY A 221 8.10 -2.50 25.00
CA GLY A 221 7.52 -2.22 23.70
C GLY A 221 6.71 -0.92 23.72
N GLU A 222 6.16 -0.59 22.56
CA GLU A 222 5.34 0.61 22.39
C GLU A 222 4.05 0.24 21.67
N VAL A 223 2.99 0.98 21.98
CA VAL A 223 1.69 0.81 21.32
C VAL A 223 1.35 2.05 20.53
N ALA A 224 1.13 1.91 19.23
CA ALA A 224 0.58 2.98 18.41
C ALA A 224 -0.90 2.73 18.16
N LEU A 225 -1.73 3.69 18.54
CA LEU A 225 -3.15 3.71 18.25
C LEU A 225 -3.39 4.45 16.94
N VAL A 226 -3.77 3.74 15.88
CA VAL A 226 -3.71 4.27 14.50
C VAL A 226 -5.09 4.29 13.86
N GLY A 227 -5.48 5.45 13.33
CA GLY A 227 -6.67 5.59 12.50
C GLY A 227 -6.43 5.11 11.07
N ALA A 228 -7.23 4.13 10.63
CA ALA A 228 -7.16 3.54 9.29
C ALA A 228 -7.89 4.38 8.23
N GLY A 229 -8.70 5.35 8.64
CA GLY A 229 -9.64 6.00 7.72
C GLY A 229 -10.92 5.18 7.50
N PRO A 230 -11.87 5.68 6.69
CA PRO A 230 -13.18 5.05 6.49
C PRO A 230 -13.18 3.84 5.54
N GLY A 231 -12.12 3.62 4.77
CA GLY A 231 -12.00 2.45 3.89
C GLY A 231 -10.92 2.59 2.83
N ASP A 232 -10.93 3.70 2.09
CA ASP A 232 -9.96 4.01 1.03
C ASP A 232 -8.51 4.05 1.57
N PRO A 233 -7.59 3.20 1.06
CA PRO A 233 -6.17 3.21 1.44
C PRO A 233 -5.47 4.55 1.19
N GLY A 234 -5.94 5.33 0.21
CA GLY A 234 -5.44 6.67 -0.10
C GLY A 234 -5.71 7.71 0.99
N LEU A 235 -6.66 7.43 1.90
CA LEU A 235 -6.97 8.27 3.07
C LEU A 235 -6.16 7.89 4.31
N LEU A 236 -5.30 6.88 4.21
CA LEU A 236 -4.36 6.55 5.27
C LEU A 236 -3.31 7.68 5.38
N THR A 237 -3.06 8.16 6.59
CA THR A 237 -2.04 9.19 6.77
C THR A 237 -0.64 8.62 6.51
N LEU A 238 0.29 9.46 6.05
CA LEU A 238 1.69 9.04 5.86
C LEU A 238 2.32 8.49 7.16
N ARG A 239 1.93 9.05 8.31
CA ARG A 239 2.36 8.55 9.63
C ARG A 239 1.79 7.15 9.89
N ALA A 240 0.50 6.93 9.62
CA ALA A 240 -0.13 5.62 9.82
C ALA A 240 0.52 4.54 8.94
N LEU A 241 0.80 4.84 7.67
CA LEU A 241 1.53 3.95 6.77
C LEU A 241 2.92 3.59 7.32
N ARG A 242 3.70 4.58 7.76
CA ARG A 242 5.03 4.34 8.32
C ARG A 242 4.99 3.48 9.58
N VAL A 243 3.98 3.69 10.44
CA VAL A 243 3.83 2.90 11.67
C VAL A 243 3.42 1.47 11.34
N LEU A 244 2.49 1.24 10.40
CA LEU A 244 2.09 -0.09 9.95
C LEU A 244 3.22 -0.89 9.31
N GLN A 245 4.12 -0.24 8.57
CA GLN A 245 5.29 -0.90 7.96
C GLN A 245 6.37 -1.30 8.99
N ASN A 246 6.33 -0.72 10.19
CA ASN A 246 7.30 -0.98 11.26
C ASN A 246 6.74 -1.83 12.41
N ALA A 247 5.43 -2.11 12.41
CA ALA A 247 4.74 -2.89 13.43
C ALA A 247 5.23 -4.33 13.47
N ASP A 248 5.38 -4.89 14.67
CA ASP A 248 5.64 -6.33 14.87
C ASP A 248 4.34 -7.13 14.92
N VAL A 249 3.32 -6.54 15.54
CA VAL A 249 1.97 -7.11 15.66
C VAL A 249 0.94 -6.01 15.42
N ILE A 250 -0.13 -6.33 14.70
CA ILE A 250 -1.20 -5.41 14.35
C ILE A 250 -2.53 -6.01 14.81
N PHE A 251 -3.14 -5.37 15.81
CA PHE A 251 -4.50 -5.64 16.26
C PHE A 251 -5.48 -4.76 15.48
N TYR A 252 -6.38 -5.36 14.70
CA TYR A 252 -7.31 -4.61 13.84
C TYR A 252 -8.77 -4.99 14.03
N ASP A 253 -9.65 -4.02 13.80
CA ASP A 253 -11.10 -4.20 13.84
C ASP A 253 -11.66 -4.61 12.47
N ARG A 254 -12.88 -5.16 12.46
CA ARG A 254 -13.62 -5.53 11.24
C ARG A 254 -13.80 -4.36 10.25
N LEU A 255 -13.84 -3.13 10.75
CA LEU A 255 -14.07 -1.94 9.92
C LEU A 255 -12.85 -1.52 9.09
N VAL A 256 -11.68 -2.11 9.33
CA VAL A 256 -10.48 -1.84 8.53
C VAL A 256 -10.57 -2.64 7.23
N SER A 257 -10.43 -1.95 6.10
CA SER A 257 -10.49 -2.59 4.78
C SER A 257 -9.30 -3.52 4.53
N GLY A 258 -9.51 -4.58 3.74
CA GLY A 258 -8.43 -5.50 3.35
C GLY A 258 -7.30 -4.81 2.58
N GLU A 259 -7.64 -3.75 1.82
CA GLU A 259 -6.65 -2.96 1.08
C GLU A 259 -5.73 -2.17 2.02
N VAL A 260 -6.25 -1.62 3.13
CA VAL A 260 -5.40 -0.99 4.16
C VAL A 260 -4.51 -2.02 4.85
N LEU A 261 -5.05 -3.20 5.17
CA LEU A 261 -4.27 -4.29 5.79
C LEU A 261 -3.14 -4.77 4.87
N ALA A 262 -3.34 -4.75 3.55
CA ALA A 262 -2.31 -5.12 2.57
C ALA A 262 -1.10 -4.15 2.53
N LEU A 263 -1.23 -2.94 3.09
CA LEU A 263 -0.13 -1.98 3.23
C LEU A 263 0.77 -2.26 4.44
N ALA A 264 0.34 -3.14 5.34
CA ALA A 264 1.11 -3.54 6.50
C ALA A 264 2.40 -4.30 6.11
N ARG A 265 3.35 -4.35 7.03
CA ARG A 265 4.54 -5.19 6.90
C ARG A 265 4.13 -6.66 6.68
N ARG A 266 4.65 -7.31 5.63
CA ARG A 266 4.33 -8.71 5.29
C ARG A 266 4.57 -9.71 6.42
N ASP A 267 5.61 -9.47 7.23
CA ASP A 267 5.99 -10.33 8.35
C ASP A 267 5.43 -9.85 9.69
N ALA A 268 4.47 -8.92 9.71
CA ALA A 268 3.77 -8.54 10.94
C ALA A 268 2.73 -9.61 11.31
N GLU A 269 2.64 -9.90 12.60
CA GLU A 269 1.57 -10.75 13.14
C GLU A 269 0.24 -9.99 13.08
N MET A 270 -0.76 -10.54 12.39
CA MET A 270 -2.06 -9.90 12.20
C MET A 270 -3.12 -10.54 13.11
N ILE A 271 -3.67 -9.79 14.05
CA ILE A 271 -4.65 -10.27 15.02
C ILE A 271 -5.98 -9.51 14.84
N SER A 272 -7.02 -10.20 14.36
CA SER A 272 -8.36 -9.63 14.28
C SER A 272 -9.02 -9.66 15.66
N VAL A 273 -9.46 -8.49 16.14
CA VAL A 273 -10.19 -8.38 17.42
C VAL A 273 -11.68 -8.06 17.23
N GLY A 274 -12.11 -7.88 15.97
CA GLY A 274 -13.52 -7.67 15.62
C GLY A 274 -14.34 -8.97 15.52
N LYS A 275 -15.68 -8.82 15.52
CA LYS A 275 -16.65 -9.91 15.34
C LYS A 275 -16.53 -10.52 13.94
N ALA A 276 -15.79 -11.61 13.79
CA ALA A 276 -15.82 -12.44 12.58
C ALA A 276 -17.15 -13.22 12.52
N ALA A 277 -17.65 -13.50 11.31
CA ALA A 277 -18.84 -14.33 11.14
C ALA A 277 -18.58 -15.72 11.75
N GLY A 278 -19.33 -16.09 12.80
CA GLY A 278 -19.19 -17.36 13.50
C GLY A 278 -18.31 -17.34 14.78
N CYS A 279 -17.69 -16.23 15.16
CA CYS A 279 -16.87 -16.14 16.38
C CYS A 279 -17.46 -15.18 17.43
N ALA A 280 -17.30 -15.52 18.70
CA ALA A 280 -17.65 -14.63 19.80
C ALA A 280 -16.74 -13.39 19.79
N PRO A 281 -17.28 -12.17 19.99
CA PRO A 281 -16.48 -10.95 20.02
C PRO A 281 -15.50 -10.99 21.21
N ILE A 282 -14.25 -10.57 20.98
CA ILE A 282 -13.27 -10.40 22.06
C ILE A 282 -13.73 -9.23 22.94
N PRO A 283 -13.94 -9.42 24.25
CA PRO A 283 -14.29 -8.33 25.15
C PRO A 283 -13.21 -7.24 25.16
N GLN A 284 -13.62 -5.97 25.29
CA GLN A 284 -12.68 -4.84 25.30
C GLN A 284 -11.57 -4.99 26.35
N THR A 285 -11.90 -5.51 27.53
CA THR A 285 -10.93 -5.78 28.60
C THR A 285 -9.85 -6.77 28.17
N GLN A 286 -10.21 -7.76 27.38
CA GLN A 286 -9.26 -8.73 26.81
C GLN A 286 -8.41 -8.09 25.71
N ILE A 287 -8.98 -7.23 24.86
CA ILE A 287 -8.20 -6.47 23.86
C ILE A 287 -7.13 -5.63 24.58
N ASN A 288 -7.53 -4.87 25.60
CA ASN A 288 -6.61 -4.01 26.37
C ASN A 288 -5.48 -4.85 27.00
N LYS A 289 -5.82 -6.01 27.57
CA LYS A 289 -4.84 -6.94 28.15
C LYS A 289 -3.85 -7.45 27.10
N LEU A 290 -4.32 -7.83 25.92
CA LEU A 290 -3.46 -8.31 24.83
C LEU A 290 -2.48 -7.22 24.36
N LEU A 291 -2.92 -5.96 24.28
CA LEU A 291 -2.05 -4.83 23.94
C LEU A 291 -0.92 -4.66 24.96
N VAL A 292 -1.26 -4.72 26.26
CA VAL A 292 -0.29 -4.64 27.36
C VAL A 292 0.68 -5.82 27.32
N GLU A 293 0.18 -7.06 27.19
CA GLU A 293 1.01 -8.27 27.14
C GLU A 293 2.03 -8.22 25.99
N HIS A 294 1.61 -7.81 24.80
CA HIS A 294 2.50 -7.71 23.64
C HIS A 294 3.53 -6.59 23.78
N ALA A 295 3.13 -5.46 24.38
CA ALA A 295 4.04 -4.36 24.65
C ALA A 295 5.06 -4.72 25.75
N LEU A 296 4.65 -5.39 26.83
CA LEU A 296 5.56 -5.90 27.87
C LEU A 296 6.53 -6.95 27.32
N ALA A 297 6.09 -7.74 26.34
CA ALA A 297 6.96 -8.64 25.61
C ALA A 297 7.95 -7.92 24.66
N GLY A 298 7.99 -6.58 24.64
CA GLY A 298 8.94 -5.77 23.86
C GLY A 298 8.58 -5.60 22.39
N LYS A 299 7.34 -5.89 21.97
CA LYS A 299 6.90 -5.77 20.57
C LYS A 299 6.50 -4.31 20.24
N ARG A 300 6.62 -3.91 18.98
CA ARG A 300 5.91 -2.74 18.45
C ARG A 300 4.49 -3.12 18.08
N VAL A 301 3.55 -2.68 18.89
CA VAL A 301 2.15 -3.03 18.76
C VAL A 301 1.42 -1.92 18.03
N VAL A 302 0.68 -2.24 16.99
CA VAL A 302 -0.26 -1.31 16.37
C VAL A 302 -1.68 -1.75 16.69
N ARG A 303 -2.48 -0.85 17.22
CA ARG A 303 -3.93 -0.99 17.34
C ARG A 303 -4.57 -0.16 16.23
N LEU A 304 -4.90 -0.83 15.13
CA LEU A 304 -5.45 -0.22 13.93
C LEU A 304 -6.99 -0.18 14.00
N LYS A 305 -7.56 1.02 13.92
CA LYS A 305 -8.99 1.27 14.14
C LYS A 305 -9.60 1.92 12.91
N GLY A 306 -10.82 1.52 12.54
CA GLY A 306 -11.56 2.17 11.46
C GLY A 306 -11.85 3.64 11.78
N GLY A 307 -11.72 4.52 10.79
CA GLY A 307 -11.90 5.96 10.97
C GLY A 307 -10.78 6.59 11.81
N ASP A 308 -11.16 7.31 12.86
CA ASP A 308 -10.26 7.95 13.80
C ASP A 308 -10.30 7.26 15.18
N PRO A 309 -9.16 7.08 15.87
CA PRO A 309 -9.13 6.38 17.16
C PRO A 309 -9.99 6.99 18.28
N PHE A 310 -10.18 8.31 18.28
CA PHE A 310 -10.83 9.06 19.35
C PHE A 310 -12.26 9.48 19.02
N ILE A 311 -12.71 9.33 17.78
CA ILE A 311 -14.11 9.58 17.40
C ILE A 311 -14.89 8.28 17.42
N PHE A 312 -15.60 8.02 18.52
CA PHE A 312 -16.40 6.81 18.79
C PHE A 312 -15.63 5.47 18.64
N GLY A 313 -14.30 5.52 18.61
CA GLY A 313 -13.44 4.34 18.49
C GLY A 313 -13.10 3.67 19.83
N ARG A 314 -13.45 4.27 20.98
CA ARG A 314 -13.03 3.82 22.33
C ARG A 314 -11.51 3.84 22.56
N GLY A 315 -10.78 4.65 21.79
CA GLY A 315 -9.33 4.76 21.92
C GLY A 315 -8.88 5.21 23.30
N GLY A 316 -9.64 6.09 23.97
CA GLY A 316 -9.32 6.54 25.33
C GLY A 316 -9.25 5.40 26.34
N GLU A 317 -10.24 4.50 26.34
CA GLU A 317 -10.27 3.33 27.24
C GLU A 317 -9.06 2.40 27.05
N GLU A 318 -8.63 2.21 25.78
CA GLU A 318 -7.47 1.40 25.44
C GLU A 318 -6.17 2.05 25.97
N LEU A 319 -6.02 3.37 25.83
CA LEU A 319 -4.83 4.09 26.28
C LEU A 319 -4.73 4.24 27.80
N GLU A 320 -5.87 4.40 28.51
CA GLU A 320 -5.87 4.44 29.97
C GLU A 320 -5.25 3.16 30.56
N GLU A 321 -5.59 2.01 29.98
CA GLU A 321 -5.03 0.74 30.45
C GLU A 321 -3.52 0.65 30.17
N LEU A 322 -3.06 1.15 29.03
CA LEU A 322 -1.63 1.22 28.71
C LEU A 322 -0.88 2.17 29.66
N ALA A 323 -1.49 3.31 29.99
CA ALA A 323 -0.93 4.28 30.92
C ALA A 323 -0.78 3.68 32.33
N ARG A 324 -1.81 2.97 32.83
CA ARG A 324 -1.77 2.28 34.13
C ARG A 324 -0.62 1.27 34.23
N ASN A 325 -0.27 0.64 33.11
CA ASN A 325 0.81 -0.36 33.04
C ASN A 325 2.18 0.25 32.67
N GLY A 326 2.28 1.59 32.55
CA GLY A 326 3.54 2.27 32.21
C GLY A 326 4.07 1.90 30.82
N ILE A 327 3.17 1.65 29.86
CA ILE A 327 3.50 1.36 28.47
C ILE A 327 3.53 2.68 27.69
N ARG A 328 4.59 2.89 26.91
CA ARG A 328 4.67 4.05 26.01
C ARG A 328 3.70 3.87 24.85
N PHE A 329 2.97 4.93 24.53
CA PHE A 329 2.06 4.92 23.40
C PHE A 329 2.10 6.22 22.60
N GLU A 330 1.67 6.12 21.35
CA GLU A 330 1.39 7.26 20.48
C GLU A 330 0.00 7.11 19.84
N VAL A 331 -0.58 8.23 19.43
CA VAL A 331 -1.85 8.24 18.69
C VAL A 331 -1.59 8.86 17.33
N VAL A 332 -1.93 8.12 16.29
CA VAL A 332 -1.90 8.59 14.91
C VAL A 332 -3.34 8.81 14.48
N PRO A 333 -3.78 10.08 14.30
CA PRO A 333 -5.15 10.37 13.92
C PRO A 333 -5.45 9.84 12.51
N GLY A 334 -6.73 9.55 12.28
CA GLY A 334 -7.24 9.09 11.00
C GLY A 334 -8.29 10.04 10.44
N ILE A 335 -8.58 9.89 9.15
CA ILE A 335 -9.75 10.54 8.57
C ILE A 335 -10.99 9.86 9.17
N THR A 336 -11.78 10.60 9.94
CA THR A 336 -13.01 10.04 10.52
C THR A 336 -14.07 9.77 9.44
N ALA A 337 -14.99 8.84 9.73
CA ALA A 337 -16.05 8.46 8.78
C ALA A 337 -16.89 9.66 8.34
N ALA A 338 -17.21 10.59 9.25
CA ALA A 338 -17.92 11.81 8.87
C ALA A 338 -17.20 12.60 7.77
N ALA A 339 -15.92 12.91 7.96
CA ALA A 339 -15.18 13.72 7.00
C ALA A 339 -15.03 13.00 5.65
N GLY A 340 -14.62 11.72 5.67
CA GLY A 340 -14.39 10.97 4.44
C GLY A 340 -15.68 10.67 3.67
N CYS A 341 -16.71 10.13 4.34
CA CYS A 341 -18.00 9.85 3.70
C CYS A 341 -18.61 11.11 3.10
N ALA A 342 -18.61 12.21 3.86
CA ALA A 342 -19.21 13.47 3.43
C ALA A 342 -18.47 14.04 2.19
N ALA A 343 -17.14 14.05 2.19
CA ALA A 343 -16.35 14.50 1.05
C ALA A 343 -16.57 13.65 -0.21
N TYR A 344 -16.58 12.32 -0.07
CA TYR A 344 -16.77 11.40 -1.21
C TYR A 344 -18.23 11.34 -1.66
N ALA A 345 -19.19 11.68 -0.80
CA ALA A 345 -20.58 11.85 -1.18
C ALA A 345 -20.86 13.25 -1.74
N GLY A 346 -19.92 14.20 -1.78
CA GLY A 346 -20.25 15.57 -2.19
C GLY A 346 -21.25 16.26 -1.25
N ILE A 347 -21.26 15.90 0.03
CA ILE A 347 -22.09 16.50 1.07
C ILE A 347 -21.15 17.25 2.00
N PRO A 348 -20.95 18.57 1.86
CA PRO A 348 -20.09 19.30 2.78
C PRO A 348 -20.72 19.32 4.18
N LEU A 349 -19.94 19.04 5.22
CA LEU A 349 -20.46 19.00 6.59
C LEU A 349 -20.89 20.37 7.12
N THR A 350 -20.36 21.45 6.55
CA THR A 350 -20.74 22.83 6.83
C THR A 350 -20.93 23.58 5.52
N HIS A 351 -21.86 24.54 5.51
CA HIS A 351 -22.09 25.42 4.38
C HIS A 351 -22.68 26.73 4.90
N ARG A 352 -22.21 27.87 4.40
CA ARG A 352 -22.53 29.20 4.95
C ARG A 352 -24.04 29.44 5.09
N GLU A 353 -24.82 28.95 4.14
CA GLU A 353 -26.28 29.13 4.09
C GLU A 353 -27.07 28.00 4.76
N HIS A 354 -26.44 26.86 5.06
CA HIS A 354 -27.17 25.66 5.51
C HIS A 354 -26.79 25.16 6.90
N ALA A 355 -25.51 25.26 7.29
CA ALA A 355 -25.04 24.73 8.56
C ALA A 355 -23.82 25.48 9.08
N GLN A 356 -23.99 26.16 10.22
CA GLN A 356 -22.92 26.82 10.98
C GLN A 356 -22.42 25.95 12.14
N THR A 357 -23.17 24.90 12.48
CA THR A 357 -22.84 23.95 13.54
C THR A 357 -22.79 22.54 12.97
N LEU A 358 -21.81 21.77 13.42
CA LEU A 358 -21.64 20.35 13.12
C LEU A 358 -21.62 19.57 14.42
N THR A 359 -22.47 18.55 14.53
CA THR A 359 -22.57 17.71 15.73
C THR A 359 -22.37 16.24 15.36
N PHE A 360 -21.44 15.58 16.05
CA PHE A 360 -21.22 14.15 15.93
C PHE A 360 -21.89 13.41 17.08
N VAL A 361 -22.70 12.41 16.76
CA VAL A 361 -23.51 11.65 17.73
C VAL A 361 -23.38 10.17 17.44
N THR A 362 -23.48 9.33 18.48
CA THR A 362 -23.62 7.88 18.31
C THR A 362 -25.08 7.47 18.48
N GLY A 363 -25.58 6.66 17.53
CA GLY A 363 -26.91 6.03 17.60
C GLY A 363 -26.94 4.75 18.44
N HIS A 364 -25.79 4.29 18.93
CA HIS A 364 -25.68 3.09 19.76
C HIS A 364 -24.72 3.30 20.94
N ASN A 365 -25.13 2.88 22.14
CA ASN A 365 -24.25 2.77 23.29
C ASN A 365 -24.63 1.50 24.10
N LYS A 366 -23.70 0.99 24.90
CA LYS A 366 -23.81 -0.29 25.65
C LYS A 366 -25.04 -0.37 26.57
N ASP A 367 -25.60 0.78 26.95
CA ASP A 367 -26.85 0.88 27.67
C ASP A 367 -27.97 1.30 26.71
N ALA A 368 -28.94 0.41 26.49
CA ALA A 368 -30.13 0.66 25.67
C ALA A 368 -30.93 1.91 26.09
N ALA A 369 -30.62 2.50 27.24
CA ALA A 369 -31.23 3.70 27.81
C ALA A 369 -30.70 5.04 27.24
N ILE A 370 -29.56 5.08 26.53
CA ILE A 370 -28.94 6.37 26.15
C ILE A 370 -29.53 6.99 24.88
N ALA A 371 -30.14 6.21 23.98
CA ALA A 371 -30.91 6.80 22.87
C ALA A 371 -32.08 7.68 23.37
N ASP A 372 -32.51 7.52 24.63
CA ASP A 372 -33.49 8.42 25.25
C ASP A 372 -32.85 9.58 26.02
N ASN A 373 -31.53 9.56 26.25
CA ASN A 373 -30.77 10.59 26.99
C ASN A 373 -29.99 11.56 26.09
N LEU A 374 -30.11 11.45 24.77
CA LEU A 374 -29.56 12.48 23.88
C LEU A 374 -30.37 13.78 24.03
N ASP A 375 -29.69 14.92 23.90
CA ASP A 375 -30.35 16.22 23.87
C ASP A 375 -31.06 16.42 22.52
N TRP A 376 -32.22 15.79 22.37
CA TRP A 376 -33.01 15.81 21.14
C TRP A 376 -33.46 17.23 20.76
N VAL A 377 -33.65 18.11 21.74
CA VAL A 377 -33.94 19.52 21.50
C VAL A 377 -32.76 20.19 20.78
N ALA A 378 -31.53 19.94 21.23
CA ALA A 378 -30.34 20.45 20.55
C ALA A 378 -30.18 19.85 19.16
N LEU A 379 -30.37 18.54 18.98
CA LEU A 379 -30.21 17.86 17.69
C LEU A 379 -31.29 18.24 16.66
N ALA A 380 -32.47 18.68 17.10
CA ALA A 380 -33.56 19.10 16.24
C ALA A 380 -33.47 20.57 15.78
N ARG A 381 -32.55 21.39 16.32
CA ARG A 381 -32.41 22.80 15.90
C ARG A 381 -32.15 22.94 14.40
N PRO A 382 -32.65 24.02 13.75
CA PRO A 382 -32.34 24.32 12.35
C PRO A 382 -30.87 24.74 12.17
N SER A 383 -30.43 24.86 10.92
CA SER A 383 -29.13 25.43 10.53
C SER A 383 -27.89 24.71 11.11
N GLN A 384 -28.00 23.39 11.29
CA GLN A 384 -26.89 22.52 11.69
C GLN A 384 -26.85 21.24 10.85
N THR A 385 -25.70 20.60 10.85
CA THR A 385 -25.52 19.24 10.33
C THR A 385 -25.29 18.30 11.51
N VAL A 386 -26.13 17.27 11.63
CA VAL A 386 -25.97 16.22 12.64
C VAL A 386 -25.55 14.93 11.96
N VAL A 387 -24.44 14.35 12.41
CA VAL A 387 -23.90 13.10 11.88
C VAL A 387 -24.02 12.01 12.93
N PHE A 388 -24.80 10.98 12.62
CA PHE A 388 -25.04 9.83 13.48
C PHE A 388 -24.17 8.64 13.05
N TYR A 389 -23.22 8.27 13.91
CA TYR A 389 -22.45 7.04 13.83
C TYR A 389 -23.27 5.89 14.38
N MET A 390 -23.12 4.69 13.81
CA MET A 390 -23.82 3.48 14.28
C MET A 390 -25.36 3.66 14.35
N GLY A 391 -25.91 4.56 13.53
CA GLY A 391 -27.32 4.96 13.57
C GLY A 391 -28.26 4.07 12.76
N LEU A 392 -27.76 3.20 11.88
CA LEU A 392 -28.61 2.48 10.92
C LEU A 392 -29.71 1.63 11.58
N HIS A 393 -29.37 0.85 12.62
CA HIS A 393 -30.36 0.04 13.35
C HIS A 393 -31.33 0.90 14.18
N ALA A 394 -30.90 2.09 14.59
CA ALA A 394 -31.69 3.04 15.37
C ALA A 394 -32.39 4.09 14.48
N LEU A 395 -32.31 3.96 13.15
CA LEU A 395 -32.80 4.96 12.20
C LEU A 395 -34.28 5.32 12.45
N PRO A 396 -35.22 4.37 12.61
CA PRO A 396 -36.63 4.70 12.85
C PRO A 396 -36.82 5.55 14.11
N LYS A 397 -36.11 5.18 15.19
CA LYS A 397 -36.16 5.89 16.48
C LYS A 397 -35.55 7.29 16.38
N ILE A 398 -34.42 7.45 15.69
CA ILE A 398 -33.76 8.75 15.49
C ILE A 398 -34.69 9.70 14.72
N LEU A 399 -35.29 9.23 13.62
CA LEU A 399 -36.20 10.04 12.81
C LEU A 399 -37.47 10.41 13.57
N ALA A 400 -38.03 9.51 14.37
CA ALA A 400 -39.18 9.79 15.24
C ALA A 400 -38.85 10.85 16.29
N ARG A 401 -37.74 10.70 17.02
CA ARG A 401 -37.32 11.65 18.06
C ARG A 401 -37.04 13.05 17.51
N LEU A 402 -36.40 13.16 16.33
CA LEU A 402 -36.19 14.45 15.69
C LEU A 402 -37.52 15.15 15.36
N ARG A 403 -38.51 14.40 14.85
CA ARG A 403 -39.86 14.92 14.56
C ARG A 403 -40.58 15.39 15.84
N GLU A 404 -40.57 14.56 16.88
CA GLU A 404 -41.15 14.90 18.19
C GLU A 404 -40.60 16.20 18.78
N HIS A 405 -39.33 16.53 18.49
CA HIS A 405 -38.66 17.71 19.00
C HIS A 405 -38.60 18.88 17.99
N GLY A 406 -39.47 18.86 16.97
CA GLY A 406 -39.72 20.01 16.10
C GLY A 406 -38.89 20.06 14.82
N ALA A 407 -38.18 19.00 14.44
CA ALA A 407 -37.59 18.91 13.10
C ALA A 407 -38.71 18.68 12.05
N PRO A 408 -38.80 19.48 10.98
CA PRO A 408 -39.83 19.32 9.97
C PRO A 408 -39.60 18.04 9.15
N GLU A 409 -40.67 17.39 8.70
CA GLU A 409 -40.59 16.17 7.89
C GLU A 409 -39.82 16.38 6.57
N SER A 410 -39.83 17.61 6.04
CA SER A 410 -39.09 18.00 4.84
C SER A 410 -37.58 18.15 5.05
N ARG A 411 -37.08 18.06 6.29
CA ARG A 411 -35.65 18.22 6.58
C ARG A 411 -34.85 17.16 5.84
N ALA A 412 -33.85 17.60 5.10
CA ALA A 412 -33.06 16.71 4.25
C ALA A 412 -32.12 15.81 5.09
N ALA A 413 -31.90 14.59 4.62
CA ALA A 413 -31.01 13.63 5.24
C ALA A 413 -30.45 12.63 4.21
N ALA A 414 -29.32 12.01 4.54
CA ALA A 414 -28.65 11.04 3.70
C ALA A 414 -28.07 9.90 4.53
N VAL A 415 -28.12 8.68 3.98
CA VAL A 415 -27.36 7.54 4.49
C VAL A 415 -26.26 7.19 3.49
N ILE A 416 -25.02 7.12 3.97
CA ILE A 416 -23.85 6.78 3.17
C ILE A 416 -23.33 5.42 3.66
N GLU A 417 -23.46 4.40 2.82
CA GLU A 417 -22.95 3.06 3.06
C GLU A 417 -21.57 2.90 2.42
N HIS A 418 -20.67 2.18 3.11
CA HIS A 418 -19.31 1.88 2.62
C HIS A 418 -18.57 3.11 2.09
N GLY A 419 -18.70 4.23 2.82
CA GLY A 419 -18.13 5.50 2.38
C GLY A 419 -16.65 5.39 2.04
N THR A 420 -16.27 6.09 0.97
CA THR A 420 -14.96 6.12 0.32
C THR A 420 -14.51 4.82 -0.36
N GLN A 421 -15.23 3.71 -0.19
CA GLN A 421 -14.94 2.46 -0.90
C GLN A 421 -15.54 2.47 -2.30
N SER A 422 -15.02 1.63 -3.20
CA SER A 422 -15.56 1.48 -4.56
C SER A 422 -17.03 1.05 -4.58
N THR A 423 -17.51 0.41 -3.51
CA THR A 423 -18.90 -0.04 -3.30
C THR A 423 -19.79 1.00 -2.59
N GLN A 424 -19.32 2.25 -2.44
CA GLN A 424 -20.09 3.31 -1.77
C GLN A 424 -21.49 3.48 -2.40
N ARG A 425 -22.52 3.52 -1.54
CA ARG A 425 -23.89 3.90 -1.92
C ARG A 425 -24.36 5.09 -1.09
N VAL A 426 -25.03 6.04 -1.73
CA VAL A 426 -25.62 7.23 -1.08
C VAL A 426 -27.12 7.19 -1.29
N ILE A 427 -27.88 7.18 -0.20
CA ILE A 427 -29.34 7.17 -0.20
C ILE A 427 -29.80 8.51 0.34
N LEU A 428 -30.34 9.35 -0.54
CA LEU A 428 -30.93 10.65 -0.18
C LEU A 428 -32.40 10.50 0.17
N GLY A 429 -32.85 11.30 1.12
CA GLY A 429 -34.25 11.44 1.48
C GLY A 429 -34.49 12.62 2.41
N THR A 430 -35.63 12.57 3.04
CA THR A 430 -36.07 13.50 4.08
C THR A 430 -36.45 12.73 5.33
N LEU A 431 -36.72 13.43 6.43
CA LEU A 431 -37.24 12.78 7.64
C LEU A 431 -38.53 11.97 7.38
N ALA A 432 -39.33 12.33 6.35
CA ALA A 432 -40.55 11.64 5.98
C ALA A 432 -40.31 10.25 5.35
N ASP A 433 -39.31 10.13 4.46
CA ASP A 433 -39.21 9.01 3.52
C ASP A 433 -37.87 8.25 3.57
N LEU A 434 -36.88 8.74 4.32
CA LEU A 434 -35.56 8.13 4.38
C LEU A 434 -35.59 6.67 4.87
N GLU A 435 -36.43 6.35 5.86
CA GLU A 435 -36.56 4.98 6.37
C GLU A 435 -36.98 3.98 5.28
N SER A 436 -38.02 4.31 4.51
CA SER A 436 -38.50 3.47 3.41
C SER A 436 -37.42 3.28 2.35
N ARG A 437 -36.78 4.37 1.93
CA ARG A 437 -35.73 4.35 0.90
C ARG A 437 -34.52 3.50 1.33
N VAL A 438 -34.11 3.60 2.59
CA VAL A 438 -33.01 2.81 3.15
C VAL A 438 -33.37 1.33 3.21
N GLY A 439 -34.62 1.00 3.56
CA GLY A 439 -35.14 -0.37 3.56
C GLY A 439 -35.22 -0.97 2.15
N GLU A 440 -35.77 -0.24 1.19
CA GLU A 440 -35.88 -0.64 -0.23
C GLU A 440 -34.50 -0.86 -0.86
N ALA A 441 -33.53 0.00 -0.56
CA ALA A 441 -32.16 -0.14 -1.05
C ALA A 441 -31.37 -1.28 -0.36
N GLY A 442 -31.90 -1.87 0.72
CA GLY A 442 -31.23 -2.92 1.47
C GLY A 442 -29.87 -2.47 2.01
N VAL A 443 -29.81 -1.29 2.64
CA VAL A 443 -28.55 -0.76 3.19
C VAL A 443 -28.07 -1.59 4.36
N SER A 444 -26.77 -1.89 4.38
CA SER A 444 -26.10 -2.64 5.42
C SER A 444 -25.02 -1.79 6.13
N SER A 445 -24.46 -2.32 7.22
CA SER A 445 -23.38 -1.65 7.95
C SER A 445 -22.00 -2.05 7.42
N PRO A 446 -21.00 -1.15 7.39
CA PRO A 446 -21.03 0.20 7.99
C PRO A 446 -21.71 1.26 7.11
N ALA A 447 -22.59 2.04 7.75
CA ALA A 447 -23.25 3.19 7.15
C ALA A 447 -23.28 4.38 8.13
N LEU A 448 -23.29 5.59 7.56
CA LEU A 448 -23.30 6.85 8.29
C LEU A 448 -24.56 7.63 7.92
N LEU A 449 -25.31 8.10 8.92
CA LEU A 449 -26.47 8.97 8.72
C LEU A 449 -26.05 10.43 8.90
N ILE A 450 -26.37 11.28 7.93
CA ILE A 450 -26.19 12.72 7.99
C ILE A 450 -27.56 13.38 7.87
N VAL A 451 -27.92 14.23 8.81
CA VAL A 451 -29.17 15.00 8.81
C VAL A 451 -28.84 16.49 8.71
N GLY A 452 -29.43 17.18 7.73
CA GLY A 452 -29.22 18.60 7.50
C GLY A 452 -29.36 18.98 6.02
N GLU A 453 -29.65 20.24 5.75
CA GLU A 453 -29.90 20.76 4.40
C GLU A 453 -28.70 20.62 3.46
N VAL A 454 -27.48 20.51 4.01
CA VAL A 454 -26.25 20.23 3.24
C VAL A 454 -26.31 18.95 2.40
N THR A 455 -27.17 17.98 2.79
CA THR A 455 -27.34 16.72 2.05
C THR A 455 -27.94 16.92 0.67
N ARG A 456 -28.71 18.01 0.44
CA ARG A 456 -29.24 18.37 -0.88
C ARG A 456 -28.14 18.70 -1.89
N LEU A 457 -27.00 19.19 -1.43
CA LEU A 457 -25.88 19.56 -2.29
C LEU A 457 -25.27 18.36 -3.02
N HIS A 458 -25.52 17.13 -2.56
CA HIS A 458 -25.10 15.89 -3.24
C HIS A 458 -25.46 15.91 -4.73
N GLU A 459 -26.68 16.34 -5.08
CA GLU A 459 -27.15 16.36 -6.48
C GLU A 459 -26.20 17.15 -7.39
N THR A 460 -25.62 18.23 -6.86
CA THR A 460 -24.71 19.13 -7.60
C THR A 460 -23.22 18.82 -7.42
N LEU A 461 -22.82 18.27 -6.27
CA LEU A 461 -21.41 18.16 -5.87
C LEU A 461 -20.89 16.72 -5.89
N HIS A 462 -21.73 15.72 -6.17
CA HIS A 462 -21.27 14.33 -6.25
C HIS A 462 -20.24 14.17 -7.38
N TRP A 463 -19.02 13.77 -7.00
CA TRP A 463 -17.91 13.56 -7.93
C TRP A 463 -17.43 12.10 -7.90
N PHE A 464 -17.61 11.40 -6.80
CA PHE A 464 -17.13 10.03 -6.66
C PHE A 464 -18.11 9.05 -7.29
N ASN A 465 -17.60 8.05 -8.03
CA ASN A 465 -18.40 7.07 -8.77
C ASN A 465 -19.42 7.67 -9.77
N SER A 466 -19.28 8.94 -10.17
CA SER A 466 -20.18 9.59 -11.14
C SER A 466 -19.77 9.33 -12.59
N THR A 467 -20.74 9.39 -13.51
CA THR A 467 -20.49 9.36 -14.96
C THR A 467 -19.61 10.52 -15.42
N ALA A 468 -19.79 11.71 -14.85
CA ALA A 468 -18.95 12.88 -15.12
C ALA A 468 -17.49 12.70 -14.66
N ALA A 469 -17.24 11.98 -13.56
CA ALA A 469 -15.87 11.65 -13.15
C ALA A 469 -15.21 10.63 -14.08
N ARG A 470 -15.99 9.72 -14.69
CA ARG A 470 -15.50 8.85 -15.77
C ARG A 470 -15.12 9.68 -17.00
N GLU A 471 -15.97 10.61 -17.41
CA GLU A 471 -15.71 11.51 -18.55
C GLU A 471 -14.51 12.45 -18.29
N HIS A 472 -14.32 12.95 -17.07
CA HIS A 472 -13.17 13.79 -16.72
C HIS A 472 -11.86 12.99 -16.69
N LEU A 473 -11.91 11.72 -16.24
CA LEU A 473 -10.78 10.81 -16.37
C LEU A 473 -10.45 10.55 -17.85
N ASP A 474 -11.46 10.32 -18.68
CA ASP A 474 -11.30 10.13 -20.13
C ASP A 474 -10.73 11.37 -20.83
N GLN A 475 -11.13 12.58 -20.40
CA GLN A 475 -10.54 13.83 -20.89
C GLN A 475 -9.10 14.06 -20.42
N GLN A 476 -8.75 13.69 -19.17
CA GLN A 476 -7.37 13.76 -18.69
C GLN A 476 -6.45 12.75 -19.39
N VAL A 477 -6.95 11.53 -19.62
CA VAL A 477 -6.28 10.51 -20.46
C VAL A 477 -6.15 11.04 -21.90
N GLY A 478 -7.19 11.65 -22.45
CA GLY A 478 -7.19 12.29 -23.76
C GLY A 478 -6.18 13.43 -23.90
N ARG A 479 -6.01 14.29 -22.88
CA ARG A 479 -4.98 15.35 -22.87
C ARG A 479 -3.56 14.80 -22.76
N LEU A 480 -3.36 13.73 -21.98
CA LEU A 480 -2.08 13.03 -21.88
C LEU A 480 -1.69 12.32 -23.19
N VAL A 481 -2.66 11.96 -24.02
CA VAL A 481 -2.46 11.40 -25.37
C VAL A 481 -2.31 12.51 -26.41
N GLY A 482 -3.08 13.60 -26.30
CA GLY A 482 -3.08 14.74 -27.23
C GLY A 482 -1.83 15.62 -27.15
N GLN A 483 -1.22 15.79 -25.98
CA GLN A 483 0.06 16.52 -25.84
C GLN A 483 1.26 15.84 -26.52
N ARG A 484 1.09 14.64 -27.10
CA ARG A 484 2.11 14.00 -27.96
C ARG A 484 2.03 14.38 -29.43
N VAL A 485 0.94 15.01 -29.89
CA VAL A 485 0.78 15.32 -31.32
C VAL A 485 1.46 16.66 -31.68
N ASP A 486 1.56 17.60 -30.74
CA ASP A 486 2.10 18.95 -31.02
C ASP A 486 3.61 19.13 -30.76
N LEU A 487 4.38 18.04 -30.54
CA LEU A 487 5.85 18.09 -30.43
C LEU A 487 6.56 17.31 -31.55
N ALA A 488 5.84 16.99 -32.62
CA ALA A 488 6.39 16.40 -33.85
C ALA A 488 6.05 17.27 -35.08
N GLY A 489 6.18 18.60 -34.92
CA GLY A 489 6.18 19.59 -36.00
C GLY A 489 7.55 20.18 -36.19
#